data_AF-A0A4S0JFZ6-F1
#
_entry.id   AF-A0A4S0JFZ6-F1
#
_cell.length_a   1.000
_cell.length_b   1.000
_cell.length_c   1.000
_cell.angle_alpha   90.00
_cell.angle_beta   90.00
_cell.angle_gamma   90.00
#
_symmetry.space_group_name_H-M   'P 1'
#
loop_
_entity.id
_entity.type
_entity.pdbx_description
1 polymer ?
#
loop_
_entity_poly.entity_id
_entity_poly.type
_entity_poly.pdbx_seq_one_letter_code
_entity_poly.pdbx_strand_id
1 'polypeptide(L)'
;IRNVDRSAGAMLSGALAKRWGHKGLKDDTIHVTLRGTAGQSFGAFLARGITFDLVGDGNDYVGKGLSGGRIIVRPPENARIVAENSIIVGNTVL
;
A
#
# COMPACT_ATOMS: atom_id res chain seq x y z
N ILE A 1 0.95 -8.91 -7.47
CA ILE A 1 -0.33 -8.18 -7.48
C ILE A 1 -0.61 -7.71 -8.89
N ARG A 2 -1.88 -7.64 -9.31
CA ARG A 2 -2.33 -7.20 -10.63
C ARG A 2 -3.38 -6.10 -10.48
N ASN A 3 -3.62 -5.32 -11.52
CA ASN A 3 -4.58 -4.21 -11.50
C ASN A 3 -6.00 -4.64 -11.08
N VAL A 4 -6.39 -5.89 -11.32
CA VAL A 4 -7.69 -6.44 -10.90
C VAL A 4 -7.78 -6.71 -9.38
N ASP A 5 -6.65 -6.81 -8.69
CA ASP A 5 -6.56 -7.04 -7.25
C ASP A 5 -6.74 -5.69 -6.51
N ARG A 6 -8.00 -5.28 -6.32
CA ARG A 6 -8.38 -4.00 -5.70
C ARG A 6 -8.43 -4.09 -4.18
N SER A 7 -8.23 -2.95 -3.51
CA SER A 7 -8.33 -2.82 -2.05
C SER A 7 -7.44 -3.78 -1.26
N ALA A 8 -6.36 -4.27 -1.87
CA ALA A 8 -5.43 -5.17 -1.20
C ALA A 8 -4.89 -4.51 0.07
N GLY A 9 -4.97 -5.22 1.20
CA GLY A 9 -4.61 -4.71 2.52
C GLY A 9 -5.78 -4.24 3.39
N ALA A 10 -6.93 -3.84 2.81
CA ALA A 10 -8.06 -3.34 3.60
C ALA A 10 -8.61 -4.41 4.57
N MET A 11 -8.74 -5.66 4.12
CA MET A 11 -9.17 -6.76 4.99
C MET A 11 -8.17 -7.05 6.11
N LEU A 12 -6.87 -7.02 5.81
CA LEU A 12 -5.80 -7.20 6.80
C LEU A 12 -5.86 -6.09 7.86
N SER A 13 -6.00 -4.84 7.41
CA SER A 13 -6.16 -3.69 8.28
C SER A 13 -7.38 -3.83 9.20
N GLY A 14 -8.53 -4.20 8.65
CA GLY A 14 -9.75 -4.43 9.41
C GLY A 14 -9.61 -5.55 10.46
N ALA A 15 -8.92 -6.63 10.12
CA ALA A 15 -8.62 -7.71 11.07
C ALA A 15 -7.70 -7.25 12.21
N LEU A 16 -6.66 -6.47 11.89
CA LEU A 16 -5.76 -5.89 12.90
C LEU A 16 -6.51 -4.92 13.81
N ALA A 17 -7.29 -4.00 13.24
CA ALA A 17 -8.06 -3.02 13.98
C ALA A 17 -9.11 -3.69 14.90
N LYS A 18 -9.77 -4.75 14.45
CA LYS A 18 -10.69 -5.54 15.29
C LYS A 18 -10.01 -6.13 16.52
N ARG A 19 -8.73 -6.52 16.41
CA ARG A 19 -7.99 -7.18 17.49
C ARG A 19 -7.23 -6.23 18.41
N TRP A 20 -6.65 -5.17 17.85
CA TRP A 20 -5.71 -4.29 18.54
C TRP A 20 -6.20 -2.83 18.65
N GLY A 21 -7.36 -2.53 18.08
CA GLY A 21 -7.92 -1.18 18.02
C GLY A 21 -6.99 -0.21 17.29
N HIS A 22 -7.19 1.09 17.57
CA HIS A 22 -6.39 2.15 16.96
C HIS A 22 -4.93 2.18 17.42
N LYS A 23 -4.62 1.63 18.61
CA LYS A 23 -3.24 1.52 19.10
C LYS A 23 -2.37 0.70 18.12
N GLY A 24 -2.99 -0.27 17.47
CA GLY A 24 -2.35 -1.15 16.49
C GLY A 24 -1.17 -1.92 17.07
N LEU A 25 -0.21 -2.24 16.20
CA LEU A 25 1.04 -2.89 16.57
C LEU A 25 2.20 -1.89 16.63
N LYS A 26 3.39 -2.36 17.03
CA LYS A 26 4.61 -1.59 16.82
C LYS A 26 4.81 -1.38 15.32
N ASP A 27 5.48 -0.29 14.98
CA ASP A 27 5.75 0.02 13.58
C ASP A 27 6.49 -1.12 12.89
N ASP A 28 6.19 -1.34 11.61
CA ASP A 28 6.77 -2.38 10.75
C ASP A 28 6.63 -3.84 11.26
N THR A 29 5.70 -4.11 12.18
CA THR A 29 5.49 -5.48 12.71
C THR A 29 5.07 -6.47 11.62
N ILE A 30 4.22 -6.02 10.68
CA ILE A 30 3.77 -6.82 9.54
C ILE A 30 4.29 -6.15 8.28
N HIS A 31 5.29 -6.74 7.64
CA HIS A 31 5.84 -6.25 6.39
C HIS A 31 5.41 -7.15 5.24
N VAL A 32 4.79 -6.58 4.20
CA VAL A 32 4.33 -7.32 3.02
C VAL A 32 4.92 -6.69 1.77
N THR A 33 5.80 -7.42 1.10
CA THR A 33 6.32 -7.03 -0.21
C THR A 33 5.46 -7.60 -1.33
N LEU A 34 5.03 -6.75 -2.26
CA LEU A 34 4.21 -7.09 -3.42
C LEU A 34 4.93 -6.62 -4.69
N ARG A 35 4.79 -7.37 -5.78
CA ARG A 35 5.38 -7.04 -7.08
C ARG A 35 4.30 -6.97 -8.16
N GLY A 36 4.37 -5.96 -9.03
CA GLY A 36 3.43 -5.71 -10.13
C GLY A 36 2.61 -4.44 -9.96
N THR A 37 1.49 -4.33 -10.68
CA THR A 37 0.60 -3.16 -10.66
C THR A 37 -0.54 -3.37 -9.67
N ALA A 38 -0.64 -2.53 -8.65
CA ALA A 38 -1.75 -2.61 -7.70
C ALA A 38 -3.02 -1.96 -8.25
N GLY A 39 -4.16 -2.62 -8.04
CA GLY A 39 -5.46 -2.07 -8.38
C GLY A 39 -5.85 -0.88 -7.51
N GLN A 40 -7.00 -0.27 -7.82
CA GLN A 40 -7.52 0.87 -7.08
C GLN A 40 -7.64 0.59 -5.57
N SER A 41 -7.46 1.63 -4.75
CA SER A 41 -7.56 1.57 -3.29
C SER A 41 -6.52 0.67 -2.62
N PHE A 42 -5.35 0.50 -3.23
CA PHE A 42 -4.24 -0.25 -2.62
C PHE A 42 -3.86 0.30 -1.24
N GLY A 43 -3.85 -0.56 -0.21
CA GLY A 43 -3.55 -0.14 1.16
C GLY A 43 -4.61 0.80 1.77
N ALA A 44 -5.84 0.79 1.29
CA ALA A 44 -6.92 1.57 1.90
C ALA A 44 -7.08 1.24 3.39
N PHE A 45 -7.18 2.30 4.20
CA PHE A 45 -7.36 2.26 5.65
C PHE A 45 -6.24 1.52 6.40
N LEU A 46 -5.04 1.37 5.83
CA LEU A 46 -3.97 0.54 6.40
C LEU A 46 -3.64 0.96 7.85
N ALA A 47 -3.76 0.01 8.78
CA ALA A 47 -3.62 0.25 10.21
C ALA A 47 -2.16 0.26 10.67
N ARG A 48 -1.92 0.94 11.79
CA ARG A 48 -0.61 1.03 12.45
C ARG A 48 0.05 -0.32 12.70
N GLY A 49 1.29 -0.42 12.24
CA GLY A 49 2.13 -1.62 12.35
C GLY A 49 2.11 -2.53 11.12
N ILE A 50 1.38 -2.17 10.06
CA ILE A 50 1.47 -2.81 8.75
C ILE A 50 2.27 -1.91 7.79
N THR A 51 3.25 -2.49 7.13
CA THR A 51 4.01 -1.90 6.02
C THR A 51 3.75 -2.69 4.74
N PHE A 52 3.30 -2.01 3.70
CA PHE A 52 3.21 -2.56 2.34
C PHE A 52 4.33 -1.98 1.48
N ASP A 53 5.22 -2.82 0.95
CA ASP A 53 6.27 -2.44 -0.02
C ASP A 53 5.89 -2.96 -1.42
N LEU A 54 5.43 -2.05 -2.28
CA LEU A 54 5.04 -2.34 -3.66
C LEU A 54 6.21 -2.02 -4.60
N VAL A 55 6.79 -3.08 -5.17
CA VAL A 55 7.75 -2.99 -6.28
C VAL A 55 6.98 -3.00 -7.59
N GLY A 56 6.74 -1.82 -8.15
CA GLY A 56 5.86 -1.59 -9.29
C GLY A 56 5.16 -0.24 -9.18
N ASP A 57 3.87 -0.22 -9.50
CA ASP A 57 3.04 0.98 -9.58
C ASP A 57 1.62 0.73 -9.02
N GLY A 58 0.94 1.80 -8.61
CA GLY A 58 -0.43 1.74 -8.09
C GLY A 58 -1.40 2.59 -8.92
N ASN A 59 -2.65 2.16 -9.00
CA ASN A 59 -3.72 2.98 -9.59
C ASN A 59 -4.24 4.03 -8.59
N ASP A 60 -5.41 4.61 -8.85
CA ASP A 60 -6.02 5.62 -7.99
C ASP A 60 -6.24 5.13 -6.55
N TYR A 61 -6.31 6.08 -5.62
CA TYR A 61 -6.68 5.86 -4.23
C TYR A 61 -5.67 5.04 -3.42
N VAL A 62 -4.40 5.02 -3.81
CA VAL A 62 -3.34 4.43 -2.98
C VAL A 62 -3.36 5.09 -1.60
N GLY A 63 -3.41 4.27 -0.55
CA GLY A 63 -3.46 4.75 0.82
C GLY A 63 -4.75 5.46 1.21
N LYS A 64 -5.85 5.26 0.48
CA LYS A 64 -7.15 5.89 0.80
C LYS A 64 -7.49 5.78 2.28
N GLY A 65 -7.62 6.91 2.97
CA GLY A 65 -7.94 6.95 4.40
C GLY A 65 -6.90 6.27 5.29
N LEU A 66 -5.61 6.35 4.94
CA LEU A 66 -4.50 5.73 5.67
C LEU A 66 -4.61 5.95 7.19
N SER A 67 -4.50 4.88 7.99
CA SER A 67 -4.78 4.90 9.43
C SER A 67 -3.57 4.45 10.26
N GLY A 68 -2.41 5.04 9.97
CA GLY A 68 -1.16 4.82 10.69
C GLY A 68 -0.28 3.69 10.15
N GLY A 69 -0.72 2.95 9.12
CA GLY A 69 0.14 2.03 8.36
C GLY A 69 1.13 2.77 7.45
N ARG A 70 2.08 2.02 6.89
CA ARG A 70 3.08 2.51 5.94
C ARG A 70 2.88 1.89 4.56
N ILE A 71 2.97 2.71 3.52
CA ILE A 71 2.97 2.24 2.13
C ILE A 71 4.22 2.79 1.46
N ILE A 72 4.99 1.90 0.84
CA ILE A 72 6.14 2.20 0.00
C ILE A 72 5.75 1.77 -1.42
N VAL A 73 5.91 2.64 -2.40
CA VAL A 73 5.77 2.30 -3.81
C VAL A 73 7.04 2.73 -4.51
N ARG A 74 7.70 1.80 -5.21
CA ARG A 74 8.98 2.04 -5.88
C ARG A 74 9.06 1.25 -7.18
N PRO A 75 9.74 1.79 -8.21
CA PRO A 75 9.89 1.05 -9.44
C PRO A 75 10.76 -0.22 -9.23
N PRO A 76 10.63 -1.22 -10.10
CA PRO A 76 11.59 -2.33 -10.15
C PRO A 76 13.03 -1.82 -10.32
N GLU A 77 14.00 -2.49 -9.71
CA GLU A 77 15.43 -2.09 -9.77
C GLU A 77 15.99 -2.03 -11.20
N ASN A 78 15.43 -2.83 -12.11
CA ASN A 78 15.82 -2.87 -13.51
C ASN A 78 14.98 -1.95 -14.42
N ALA A 79 14.14 -1.09 -13.84
CA ALA A 79 13.30 -0.17 -14.62
C ALA A 79 14.17 0.90 -15.29
N ARG A 80 14.01 1.07 -16.60
CA ARG A 80 14.75 2.06 -17.41
C ARG A 80 14.04 3.43 -17.42
N ILE A 81 13.55 3.85 -16.26
CA ILE A 81 12.83 5.11 -16.09
C ILE A 81 13.59 6.04 -15.15
N VAL A 82 13.34 7.34 -15.29
CA VAL A 82 13.73 8.35 -14.30
C VAL A 82 12.56 8.51 -13.35
N ALA A 83 12.74 8.13 -12.09
CA ALA A 83 11.64 7.94 -11.13
C ALA A 83 10.84 9.23 -10.92
N GLU A 84 11.52 10.36 -10.80
CA GLU A 84 10.94 11.69 -10.61
C GLU A 84 10.16 12.23 -11.82
N ASN A 85 10.40 11.66 -13.01
CA ASN A 85 9.72 12.04 -14.26
C ASN A 85 8.63 11.05 -14.67
N SER A 86 8.34 10.04 -13.84
CA SER A 86 7.44 8.94 -14.18
C SER A 86 6.32 8.82 -13.16
N ILE A 87 5.10 8.58 -13.63
CA ILE A 87 3.94 8.35 -12.75
C ILE A 87 4.09 6.98 -12.09
N ILE A 88 3.89 6.91 -10.77
CA ILE A 88 3.98 5.67 -10.00
C ILE A 88 2.70 5.35 -9.21
N VAL A 89 1.86 6.36 -8.97
CA VAL A 89 0.54 6.23 -8.33
C VAL A 89 -0.48 7.10 -9.06
N GLY A 90 -1.75 6.67 -9.05
CA GLY A 90 -2.86 7.40 -9.66
C GLY A 90 -3.37 8.57 -8.82
N ASN A 91 -4.64 8.93 -9.01
CA ASN A 91 -5.27 10.12 -8.42
C ASN A 91 -5.80 9.87 -7.00
N THR A 92 -6.11 10.95 -6.29
CA THR A 92 -6.78 10.95 -4.96
C THR A 92 -6.08 10.02 -3.97
N VAL A 93 -4.75 10.16 -3.90
CA VAL A 93 -3.89 9.47 -2.94
C VAL A 93 -4.11 10.09 -1.55
N LEU A 94 -4.14 9.23 -0.52
CA LEU A 94 -4.49 9.53 0.89
C LEU A 94 -5.97 9.91 1.13
#